data_AF-A8MBQ5-F1
#
_entry.id   AF-A8MBQ5-F1
#
_cell.length_a   1.000
_cell.length_b   1.000
_cell.length_c   1.000
_cell.angle_alpha   90.00
_cell.angle_beta   90.00
_cell.angle_gamma   90.00
#
_symmetry.space_group_name_H-M   'P 1'
#
loop_
_entity.id
_entity.type
_entity.pdbx_description
1 polymer ?
#
loop_
_entity_poly.entity_id
_entity_poly.type
_entity_poly.pdbx_seq_one_letter_code
_entity_poly.pdbx_strand_id
1 'polypeptide(L)'
;MVEEVTVEELINRVMEGNNLEIIDYRGDLIVVDSVKGIVKGDVGDLGELKKRRPRGGPTKRQVELIAAIVRALVKSRVKFKVVFGPREATVRFDEDRYVRVTESDSRVVGFNSSSEEPLSIIYGELSGYGKVLFLKPLK
;
A
#
# COMPACT_ATOMS: atom_id res chain seq x y z
N MET A 1 -11.45 -8.59 -10.43
CA MET A 1 -11.89 -10.00 -10.47
C MET A 1 -11.57 -10.57 -9.11
N VAL A 2 -12.60 -11.08 -8.42
CA VAL A 2 -12.47 -11.61 -7.08
C VAL A 2 -12.06 -13.08 -7.15
N GLU A 3 -11.05 -13.45 -6.37
CA GLU A 3 -10.51 -14.80 -6.30
C GLU A 3 -10.03 -15.13 -4.89
N GLU A 4 -9.82 -16.41 -4.63
CA GLU A 4 -9.28 -16.91 -3.36
C GLU A 4 -7.85 -17.39 -3.60
N VAL A 5 -6.92 -16.91 -2.78
CA VAL A 5 -5.49 -17.23 -2.91
C VAL A 5 -4.88 -17.60 -1.57
N THR A 6 -3.80 -18.35 -1.63
CA THR A 6 -2.93 -18.62 -0.47
C THR A 6 -2.08 -17.38 -0.12
N VAL A 7 -1.53 -17.39 1.09
CA VAL A 7 -0.54 -16.36 1.51
C VAL A 7 0.65 -16.32 0.57
N GLU A 8 1.13 -17.47 0.11
CA GLU A 8 2.31 -17.55 -0.77
C GLU A 8 2.04 -16.94 -2.14
N GLU A 9 0.92 -17.28 -2.77
CA GLU A 9 0.50 -16.69 -4.05
C GLU A 9 0.29 -15.19 -3.94
N LEU A 10 -0.34 -14.73 -2.85
CA LEU A 10 -0.52 -13.31 -2.59
C LEU A 10 0.84 -12.59 -2.53
N ILE A 11 1.80 -13.14 -1.79
CA ILE A 11 3.12 -12.53 -1.68
C ILE A 11 3.87 -12.55 -3.01
N ASN A 12 3.79 -13.62 -3.80
CA ASN A 12 4.39 -13.65 -5.13
C ASN A 12 3.87 -12.52 -6.01
N ARG A 13 2.55 -12.27 -6.00
CA ARG A 13 1.94 -11.16 -6.72
C ARG A 13 2.41 -9.79 -6.23
N VAL A 14 2.57 -9.61 -4.92
CA VAL A 14 3.16 -8.39 -4.34
C VAL A 14 4.59 -8.21 -4.81
N MET A 15 5.38 -9.28 -4.84
CA MET A 15 6.78 -9.27 -5.29
C MET A 15 6.91 -8.94 -6.78
N GLU A 16 5.90 -9.24 -7.59
CA GLU A 16 5.78 -8.83 -8.99
C GLU A 16 5.31 -7.37 -9.17
N GLY A 17 4.92 -6.70 -8.08
CA GLY A 17 4.40 -5.33 -8.11
C GLY A 17 2.93 -5.23 -8.54
N ASN A 18 2.16 -6.31 -8.40
CA ASN A 18 0.73 -6.30 -8.73
C ASN A 18 -0.08 -5.52 -7.69
N ASN A 19 -1.05 -4.74 -8.17
CA ASN A 19 -2.01 -4.05 -7.31
C ASN A 19 -3.11 -5.02 -6.90
N LEU A 20 -3.51 -4.97 -5.63
CA LEU A 20 -4.47 -5.91 -5.07
C LEU A 20 -5.23 -5.33 -3.89
N GLU A 21 -6.41 -5.87 -3.64
CA GLU A 21 -7.27 -5.49 -2.53
C GLU A 21 -7.73 -6.74 -1.80
N ILE A 22 -7.42 -6.81 -0.50
CA ILE A 22 -7.83 -7.91 0.37
C ILE A 22 -9.19 -7.52 0.95
N ILE A 23 -10.23 -8.17 0.44
CA ILE A 23 -11.62 -7.84 0.77
C ILE A 23 -12.20 -8.75 1.83
N ASP A 24 -11.66 -9.96 2.01
CA ASP A 24 -12.13 -10.91 3.02
C ASP A 24 -11.15 -12.06 3.32
N TYR A 25 -11.47 -12.88 4.31
CA TYR A 25 -10.73 -14.09 4.69
C TYR A 25 -11.68 -15.29 4.84
N ARG A 26 -11.37 -16.43 4.22
CA ARG A 26 -12.18 -17.65 4.26
C ARG A 26 -11.33 -18.83 4.70
N GLY A 27 -11.36 -19.11 6.01
CA GLY A 27 -10.48 -20.09 6.62
C GLY A 27 -9.02 -19.66 6.50
N ASP A 28 -8.24 -20.42 5.72
CA ASP A 28 -6.83 -20.17 5.42
C ASP A 28 -6.61 -19.45 4.08
N LEU A 29 -7.69 -19.22 3.32
CA LEU A 29 -7.66 -18.52 2.04
C LEU A 29 -7.95 -17.03 2.22
N ILE A 30 -7.34 -16.23 1.35
CA ILE A 30 -7.46 -14.78 1.30
C ILE A 30 -8.30 -14.43 0.09
N VAL A 31 -9.38 -13.68 0.30
CA VAL A 31 -10.23 -13.21 -0.79
C VAL A 31 -9.67 -11.90 -1.31
N VAL A 32 -9.19 -11.92 -2.55
CA VAL A 32 -8.49 -10.81 -3.19
C VAL A 32 -9.26 -10.34 -4.41
N ASP A 33 -9.41 -9.03 -4.56
CA ASP A 33 -9.82 -8.41 -5.81
C ASP A 33 -8.61 -7.78 -6.50
N SER A 34 -8.38 -8.21 -7.74
CA SER A 34 -7.39 -7.57 -8.62
C SER A 34 -7.87 -6.16 -8.98
N VAL A 35 -7.21 -5.15 -8.42
CA VAL A 35 -7.51 -3.74 -8.70
C VAL A 35 -6.74 -3.26 -9.91
N LYS A 36 -7.46 -2.70 -10.89
CA LYS A 36 -6.82 -1.85 -11.89
C LYS A 36 -6.12 -0.72 -11.13
N GLY A 37 -4.82 -0.53 -11.37
CA GLY A 37 -4.06 0.59 -10.78
C GLY A 37 -4.76 1.92 -11.07
N ILE A 38 -4.39 2.99 -10.35
CA ILE A 38 -5.01 4.33 -10.43
C ILE A 38 -5.45 4.63 -11.87
N VAL A 39 -6.74 4.44 -12.15
CA VAL A 39 -7.32 4.78 -13.44
C VAL A 39 -7.34 6.30 -13.44
N LYS A 40 -6.63 6.90 -14.40
CA LYS A 40 -6.78 8.33 -14.66
C LYS A 40 -8.26 8.58 -14.88
N GLY A 41 -8.92 9.30 -13.97
CA GLY A 41 -10.06 10.08 -14.40
C GLY A 41 -9.58 11.01 -15.52
N ASP A 42 -10.41 11.23 -16.54
CA ASP A 42 -10.17 12.25 -17.56
C ASP A 42 -10.16 13.62 -16.86
N VAL A 43 -9.01 14.00 -16.34
CA VAL A 43 -8.75 15.37 -15.91
C VAL A 43 -8.25 16.06 -17.17
N GLY A 44 -9.09 16.96 -17.69
CA GLY A 44 -8.81 17.78 -18.87
C GLY A 44 -7.44 18.45 -18.83
N ASP A 45 -7.03 18.94 -20.00
CA ASP A 45 -5.68 19.36 -20.39
C ASP A 45 -4.94 20.25 -19.36
N LEU A 46 -4.30 19.64 -18.36
CA LEU A 46 -3.43 20.31 -17.37
C LEU A 46 -1.98 20.37 -17.87
N GLY A 47 -1.79 20.95 -19.06
CA GLY A 47 -0.48 21.10 -19.72
C GLY A 47 0.59 21.78 -18.86
N GLU A 48 0.19 22.63 -17.92
CA GLU A 48 1.09 23.41 -17.06
C GLU A 48 1.52 22.71 -15.75
N LEU A 49 0.87 21.60 -15.37
CA LEU A 49 1.17 20.85 -14.13
C LEU A 49 2.10 19.65 -14.32
N LYS A 50 2.83 19.58 -15.44
CA LYS A 50 3.86 18.55 -15.68
C LYS A 50 5.13 18.81 -14.86
N LYS A 51 5.02 18.85 -13.53
CA LYS A 51 6.17 18.49 -12.68
C LYS A 51 6.58 17.08 -13.09
N ARG A 52 7.85 16.91 -13.48
CA ARG A 52 8.41 15.63 -13.94
C ARG A 52 7.99 14.53 -12.95
N ARG A 53 7.01 13.72 -13.34
CA ARG A 53 6.63 12.54 -12.55
C ARG A 53 7.80 11.56 -12.64
N PRO A 54 8.26 10.99 -11.52
CA PRO A 54 9.22 9.90 -11.57
C PRO A 54 8.75 8.83 -12.55
N ARG A 55 9.65 8.37 -13.42
CA ARG A 55 9.42 7.23 -14.31
C ARG A 55 9.93 5.96 -13.65
N GLY A 56 9.33 4.81 -13.99
CA GLY A 56 9.68 3.49 -13.47
C GLY A 56 8.65 2.95 -12.48
N GLY A 57 8.81 1.68 -12.10
CA GLY A 57 8.00 1.01 -11.07
C GLY A 57 8.49 1.29 -9.64
N PRO A 58 7.93 0.61 -8.63
CA PRO A 58 8.49 0.61 -7.29
C PRO A 58 9.90 0.02 -7.30
N THR A 59 10.75 0.48 -6.39
CA THR A 59 12.07 -0.10 -6.18
C THR A 59 11.97 -1.46 -5.51
N LYS A 60 13.00 -2.30 -5.66
CA LYS A 60 13.05 -3.62 -5.00
C LYS A 60 12.84 -3.53 -3.49
N ARG A 61 13.45 -2.54 -2.83
CA ARG A 61 13.34 -2.32 -1.38
C ARG A 61 11.92 -1.95 -0.96
N GLN A 62 11.20 -1.20 -1.79
CA GLN A 62 9.78 -0.90 -1.56
C GLN A 62 8.94 -2.16 -1.69
N VAL A 63 9.16 -2.96 -2.73
CA VAL A 63 8.45 -4.22 -2.93
C VAL A 63 8.68 -5.19 -1.76
N GLU A 64 9.92 -5.34 -1.31
CA GLU A 64 10.28 -6.16 -0.15
C GLU A 64 9.60 -5.65 1.14
N LEU A 65 9.58 -4.34 1.38
CA LEU A 65 8.85 -3.76 2.51
C LEU A 65 7.35 -4.05 2.42
N ILE A 66 6.73 -3.82 1.26
CA ILE A 66 5.29 -4.07 1.09
C ILE A 66 4.98 -5.56 1.29
N ALA A 67 5.84 -6.48 0.84
CA ALA A 67 5.67 -7.90 1.11
C ALA A 67 5.70 -8.22 2.62
N ALA A 68 6.63 -7.62 3.38
CA ALA A 68 6.68 -7.78 4.84
C ALA A 68 5.41 -7.24 5.52
N ILE A 69 4.95 -6.05 5.10
CA ILE A 69 3.71 -5.44 5.58
C ILE A 69 2.50 -6.32 5.28
N VAL A 70 2.39 -6.83 4.05
CA VAL A 70 1.29 -7.72 3.63
C VAL A 70 1.27 -8.97 4.51
N ARG A 71 2.43 -9.60 4.78
CA ARG A 71 2.49 -10.76 5.68
C ARG A 71 1.95 -10.44 7.07
N ALA A 72 2.35 -9.31 7.65
CA ALA A 72 1.91 -8.91 8.99
C ALA A 72 0.41 -8.61 9.06
N LEU A 73 -0.13 -7.91 8.07
CA LEU A 73 -1.55 -7.57 7.99
C LEU A 73 -2.43 -8.80 7.74
N VAL A 74 -2.00 -9.70 6.84
CA VAL A 74 -2.70 -10.96 6.54
C VAL A 74 -2.75 -11.87 7.76
N LYS A 75 -1.63 -12.00 8.49
CA LYS A 75 -1.59 -12.77 9.74
C LYS A 75 -2.59 -12.23 10.77
N SER A 76 -2.82 -10.92 10.77
CA SER A 76 -3.76 -10.22 11.65
C SER A 76 -5.18 -10.11 11.07
N ARG A 77 -5.43 -10.72 9.90
CA ARG A 77 -6.69 -10.68 9.15
C ARG A 77 -7.24 -9.26 8.91
N VAL A 78 -6.36 -8.30 8.66
CA VAL A 78 -6.73 -6.92 8.34
C VAL A 78 -7.10 -6.81 6.87
N LYS A 79 -8.19 -6.11 6.55
CA LYS A 79 -8.56 -5.77 5.17
C LYS A 79 -7.81 -4.51 4.73
N PHE A 80 -7.24 -4.52 3.54
CA PHE A 80 -6.45 -3.40 3.01
C PHE A 80 -6.26 -3.52 1.50
N LYS A 81 -5.76 -2.46 0.89
CA LYS A 81 -5.43 -2.36 -0.52
C LYS A 81 -3.97 -1.96 -0.70
N VAL A 82 -3.29 -2.61 -1.64
CA VAL A 82 -1.93 -2.26 -2.06
C VAL A 82 -1.99 -1.70 -3.48
N VAL A 83 -1.40 -0.51 -3.65
CA VAL A 83 -1.26 0.14 -4.95
C VAL A 83 0.19 0.58 -5.14
N PHE A 84 0.84 -0.01 -6.13
CA PHE A 84 2.14 0.41 -6.61
C PHE A 84 1.98 1.55 -7.63
N GLY A 85 2.76 2.60 -7.42
CA GLY A 85 2.88 3.75 -8.31
C GLY A 85 4.34 3.95 -8.74
N PRO A 86 4.62 5.00 -9.51
CA PRO A 86 5.98 5.27 -9.94
C PRO A 86 6.90 5.63 -8.77
N ARG A 87 7.86 4.76 -8.47
CA ARG A 87 8.79 4.87 -7.33
C ARG A 87 8.10 5.02 -5.97
N GLU A 88 6.91 4.46 -5.84
CA GLU A 88 6.16 4.48 -4.58
C GLU A 88 5.18 3.32 -4.47
N ALA A 89 4.76 3.05 -3.24
CA ALA A 89 3.69 2.12 -2.94
C ALA A 89 2.76 2.73 -1.90
N THR A 90 1.48 2.37 -1.94
CA THR A 90 0.49 2.81 -0.95
C THR A 90 -0.21 1.59 -0.38
N VAL A 91 -0.24 1.50 0.95
CA VAL A 91 -1.09 0.57 1.70
C VAL A 91 -2.25 1.37 2.26
N ARG A 92 -3.46 1.10 1.77
CA ARG A 92 -4.68 1.81 2.16
C ARG A 92 -5.57 0.89 2.98
N PHE A 93 -6.06 1.40 4.11
CA PHE A 93 -6.95 0.66 5.01
C PHE A 93 -8.41 1.06 4.80
N ASP A 94 -8.66 2.35 4.55
CA ASP A 94 -9.96 2.91 4.16
C ASP A 94 -9.75 4.24 3.41
N GLU A 95 -10.80 5.04 3.25
CA GLU A 95 -10.74 6.30 2.50
C GLU A 95 -9.80 7.33 3.14
N ASP A 96 -9.71 7.35 4.48
CA ASP A 96 -8.98 8.37 5.23
C ASP A 96 -7.63 7.88 5.79
N ARG A 97 -7.46 6.56 5.91
CA ARG A 97 -6.29 5.93 6.54
C ARG A 97 -5.44 5.17 5.53
N TYR A 98 -4.23 5.65 5.32
CA TYR A 98 -3.26 5.00 4.43
C TYR A 98 -1.81 5.34 4.78
N VAL A 99 -0.90 4.48 4.32
CA VAL A 99 0.54 4.69 4.38
C VAL A 99 1.09 4.72 2.96
N ARG A 100 1.78 5.81 2.62
CA ARG A 100 2.50 5.96 1.35
C ARG A 100 4.00 5.79 1.59
N VAL A 101 4.58 4.81 0.92
CA VAL A 101 6.01 4.49 0.97
C VAL A 101 6.70 5.09 -0.24
N THR A 102 7.66 5.97 -0.01
CA THR A 102 8.55 6.56 -1.02
C THR A 102 9.92 5.88 -0.97
N GLU A 103 10.89 6.31 -1.76
CA GLU A 103 12.25 5.72 -1.75
C GLU A 103 12.96 5.91 -0.40
N SER A 104 12.62 6.97 0.34
CA SER A 104 13.34 7.37 1.56
C SER A 104 12.51 7.39 2.84
N ASP A 105 11.19 7.52 2.73
CA ASP A 105 10.29 7.70 3.86
C ASP A 105 8.96 6.97 3.69
N SER A 106 8.27 6.78 4.82
CA SER A 106 6.89 6.35 4.89
C SER A 106 6.04 7.49 5.43
N ARG A 107 4.96 7.83 4.74
CA ARG A 107 4.03 8.89 5.11
C ARG A 107 2.72 8.29 5.54
N VAL A 108 2.37 8.53 6.79
CA VAL A 108 1.17 8.01 7.45
C VAL A 108 0.09 9.09 7.39
N VAL A 109 -1.09 8.73 6.92
CA VAL A 109 -2.25 9.62 6.80
C VAL A 109 -3.44 9.01 7.54
N GLY A 110 -4.17 9.85 8.27
CA GLY A 110 -5.39 9.45 8.99
C GLY A 110 -5.16 8.76 10.34
N PHE A 111 -3.91 8.63 10.80
CA PHE A 111 -3.57 8.07 12.11
C PHE A 111 -3.04 9.16 13.05
N ASN A 112 -3.38 9.07 14.32
CA ASN A 112 -2.94 10.02 15.35
C ASN A 112 -1.66 9.57 16.06
N SER A 113 -1.34 8.28 16.02
CA SER A 113 -0.16 7.71 16.70
C SER A 113 0.27 6.39 16.08
N SER A 114 1.50 5.94 16.39
CA SER A 114 2.03 4.64 15.95
C SER A 114 1.37 3.44 16.65
N SER A 115 0.63 3.66 17.73
CA SER A 115 -0.08 2.61 18.49
C SER A 115 -1.51 2.37 17.98
N GLU A 116 -1.98 3.15 17.01
CA GLU A 116 -3.33 3.02 16.47
C GLU A 116 -3.43 1.85 15.49
N GLU A 117 -4.45 1.01 15.61
CA GLU A 117 -4.70 -0.10 14.70
C GLU A 117 -5.31 0.40 13.37
N PRO A 118 -4.94 -0.18 12.20
CA PRO A 118 -3.99 -1.29 12.01
C PRO A 118 -2.52 -0.86 11.81
N LEU A 119 -2.17 0.41 12.05
CA LEU A 119 -0.81 0.92 11.81
C LEU A 119 0.23 0.30 12.75
N SER A 120 -0.12 0.09 14.01
CA SER A 120 0.71 -0.58 15.03
C SER A 120 1.29 -1.90 14.56
N ILE A 121 0.51 -2.71 13.83
CA ILE A 121 0.93 -4.01 13.28
C ILE A 121 2.16 -3.88 12.37
N ILE A 122 2.24 -2.77 11.62
CA ILE A 122 3.22 -2.58 10.55
C ILE A 122 4.26 -1.51 10.86
N TYR A 123 4.10 -0.80 11.98
CA TYR A 123 4.96 0.34 12.31
C TYR A 123 6.44 -0.06 12.45
N GLY A 124 6.71 -1.25 12.99
CA GLY A 124 8.06 -1.81 13.07
C GLY A 124 8.74 -1.89 11.70
N GLU A 125 8.07 -2.50 10.73
CA GLU A 125 8.57 -2.63 9.34
C GLU A 125 8.80 -1.26 8.69
N LEU A 126 7.86 -0.33 8.87
CA LEU A 126 7.97 1.04 8.35
C LEU A 126 9.17 1.78 8.92
N SER A 127 9.38 1.67 10.24
CA SER A 127 10.48 2.32 10.94
C SER A 127 11.84 1.72 10.60
N GLY A 128 11.91 0.40 10.36
CA GLY A 128 13.12 -0.27 9.88
C GLY A 128 13.47 0.08 8.44
N TYR A 129 12.49 0.39 7.61
CA TYR A 129 12.70 0.83 6.24
C TYR A 129 13.24 2.28 6.16
N GLY A 130 12.70 3.20 6.95
CA GLY A 130 13.12 4.60 6.89
C GLY A 130 12.33 5.51 7.80
N LYS A 131 12.43 6.81 7.56
CA LYS A 131 11.74 7.81 8.36
C LYS A 131 10.22 7.66 8.22
N VAL A 132 9.50 7.60 9.34
CA VAL A 132 8.03 7.61 9.36
C VAL A 132 7.52 9.02 9.68
N LEU A 133 6.65 9.54 8.83
CA LEU A 133 6.12 10.91 8.90
C LEU A 133 4.59 10.86 9.02
N PHE A 134 4.05 11.33 10.14
CA PHE A 134 2.60 11.52 10.29
C PHE A 134 2.19 12.84 9.64
N LEU A 135 1.36 12.75 8.60
CA LEU A 135 0.83 13.92 7.90
C LEU A 135 -0.39 14.45 8.64
N LYS A 136 -0.43 15.76 8.85
CA LYS A 136 -1.60 16.45 9.40
C LYS A 136 -2.59 16.78 8.28
N PRO A 137 -3.90 16.71 8.53
CA PRO A 137 -4.90 17.24 7.61
C PRO A 137 -4.58 18.70 7.26
N LEU A 138 -4.78 19.06 5.98
CA LEU A 138 -4.72 20.45 5.56
C LEU A 138 -5.96 21.15 6.15
N LYS A 139 -5.75 22.30 6.78
CA LYS A 139 -6.81 23.14 7.36
C LYS A 139 -7.66 23.78 6.27
#